data_AF-A0A843W547-F1
#
_entry.id   AF-A0A843W547-F1
#
_cell.length_a   1.000
_cell.length_b   1.000
_cell.length_c   1.000
_cell.angle_alpha   90.00
_cell.angle_beta   90.00
_cell.angle_gamma   90.00
#
_symmetry.space_group_name_H-M   'P 1'
#
loop_
_entity.id
_entity.type
_entity.pdbx_description
1 polymer ?
#
loop_
_entity_poly.entity_id
_entity_poly.type
_entity_poly.pdbx_seq_one_letter_code
_entity_poly.pdbx_strand_id
1 'polypeptide(L)'
;MPLTPRSLGSTNLEAIQIIKKAGGSLSDSFLDEGFILDKKIGIGQLKRIENAKILVANTSMDTDKVKIYGAHVRVDSMAKVAQIEAAKKEKMREKVQKIVDHGINYFVNRQLIYNFSEELCAGVGILAIEHADFDGIEQLALVTGGEIASTFDNPESVKLGHCKLIAQDAKLVLEEQADEQAGGEIASTSCI
;
A
#
# COMPACT_ATOMS: atom_id res chain seq x y z
N MET A 1 29.12 -11.16 -14.27
CA MET A 1 28.57 -12.23 -13.41
C MET A 1 27.16 -12.52 -13.89
N PRO A 2 26.78 -13.76 -14.18
CA PRO A 2 25.41 -14.04 -14.58
C PRO A 2 24.50 -13.92 -13.35
N LEU A 3 23.58 -12.96 -13.41
CA LEU A 3 22.54 -12.73 -12.40
C LEU A 3 21.53 -13.87 -12.53
N THR A 4 21.48 -14.75 -11.54
CA THR A 4 20.45 -15.80 -11.47
C THR A 4 19.24 -15.21 -10.75
N PRO A 5 18.08 -15.07 -11.39
CA PRO A 5 16.86 -14.68 -10.70
C PRO A 5 16.48 -15.82 -9.75
N ARG A 6 16.45 -15.53 -8.45
CA ARG A 6 15.92 -16.44 -7.44
C ARG A 6 14.41 -16.47 -7.60
N SER A 7 13.92 -17.39 -8.43
CA SER A 7 12.48 -17.65 -8.53
C SER A 7 12.02 -18.31 -7.23
N LEU A 8 11.30 -17.57 -6.39
CA LEU A 8 10.38 -18.19 -5.45
C LEU A 8 9.29 -18.90 -6.25
N GLY A 9 9.55 -20.16 -6.63
CA GLY A 9 8.60 -21.27 -6.85
C GLY A 9 7.34 -21.08 -7.72
N SER A 10 7.08 -19.91 -8.27
CA SER A 10 5.86 -19.58 -8.99
C SER A 10 6.22 -19.10 -10.39
N THR A 11 5.73 -19.81 -11.40
CA THR A 11 5.91 -19.49 -12.83
C THR A 11 5.08 -18.30 -13.30
N ASN A 12 4.66 -17.41 -12.38
CA ASN A 12 3.77 -16.31 -12.68
C ASN A 12 4.57 -15.10 -13.17
N LEU A 13 4.56 -14.88 -14.48
CA LEU A 13 5.20 -13.73 -15.12
C LEU A 13 4.55 -12.39 -14.72
N GLU A 14 3.33 -12.42 -14.18
CA GLU A 14 2.58 -11.26 -13.69
C GLU A 14 3.21 -10.64 -12.42
N ALA A 15 4.10 -11.35 -11.73
CA ALA A 15 4.85 -10.80 -10.59
C ALA A 15 5.99 -9.86 -11.02
N ILE A 16 6.36 -9.84 -12.30
CA ILE A 16 7.48 -9.04 -12.81
C ILE A 16 6.94 -7.73 -13.38
N GLN A 17 7.35 -6.62 -12.77
CA GLN A 17 7.02 -5.28 -13.26
C GLN A 17 8.07 -4.79 -14.27
N ILE A 18 7.64 -4.46 -15.48
CA ILE A 18 8.52 -3.88 -16.51
C ILE A 18 8.19 -2.39 -16.65
N ILE A 19 9.07 -1.53 -16.14
CA ILE A 19 8.94 -0.07 -16.24
C ILE A 19 9.84 0.42 -17.37
N LYS A 20 9.26 1.15 -18.33
CA LYS A 20 9.99 1.76 -19.43
C LYS A 20 10.08 3.27 -19.21
N LYS A 21 11.27 3.77 -18.91
CA LYS A 21 11.57 5.21 -18.91
C LYS A 21 12.27 5.57 -20.22
N ALA A 22 11.87 6.69 -20.83
CA ALA A 22 12.50 7.18 -22.05
C ALA A 22 13.81 7.90 -21.71
N GLY A 23 14.86 7.62 -22.48
CA GLY A 23 16.22 8.13 -22.26
C GLY A 23 17.19 7.05 -21.80
N GLY A 24 18.39 7.03 -22.36
CA GLY A 24 19.42 6.00 -22.10
C GLY A 24 19.59 4.99 -23.25
N SER A 25 20.57 4.10 -23.11
CA SER A 25 20.80 2.97 -24.02
C SER A 25 20.14 1.70 -23.47
N LEU A 26 19.91 0.70 -24.32
CA LEU A 26 19.41 -0.62 -23.86
C LEU A 26 20.30 -1.25 -22.78
N SER A 27 21.60 -0.99 -22.83
CA SER A 27 22.59 -1.46 -21.86
C SER A 27 22.43 -0.85 -20.45
N ASP A 28 21.69 0.25 -20.32
CA ASP A 28 21.39 0.89 -19.03
C ASP A 28 20.19 0.23 -18.31
N SER A 29 19.59 -0.80 -18.90
CA SER A 29 18.51 -1.57 -18.26
C SER A 29 19.06 -2.39 -17.10
N PHE A 30 18.46 -2.26 -15.93
CA PHE A 30 18.82 -3.02 -14.73
C PHE A 30 17.59 -3.64 -14.07
N LEU A 31 17.82 -4.71 -13.31
CA LEU A 31 16.84 -5.28 -12.39
C LEU A 31 17.13 -4.69 -11.01
N ASP A 32 16.11 -4.11 -10.38
CA ASP A 32 16.20 -3.65 -9.00
C ASP A 32 15.82 -4.79 -8.05
N GLU A 33 16.53 -4.93 -6.94
CA GLU A 33 16.21 -5.91 -5.89
C GLU A 33 15.03 -5.46 -5.02
N GLY A 34 14.55 -4.23 -5.24
CA GLY A 34 13.36 -3.66 -4.62
C GLY A 34 12.16 -3.60 -5.56
N PHE A 35 11.19 -2.79 -5.17
CA PHE A 35 10.00 -2.50 -5.97
C PHE A 35 9.91 -1.01 -6.23
N ILE A 36 9.63 -0.64 -7.48
CA ILE A 36 9.55 0.76 -7.91
C ILE A 36 8.11 1.07 -8.27
N LEU A 37 7.48 1.96 -7.50
CA LEU A 37 6.14 2.43 -7.83
C LEU A 37 6.26 3.80 -8.51
N ASP A 38 5.85 3.91 -9.78
CA ASP A 38 5.89 5.18 -10.53
C ASP A 38 4.74 6.12 -10.13
N LYS A 39 4.75 6.56 -8.87
CA LYS A 39 3.75 7.47 -8.30
C LYS A 39 4.40 8.66 -7.61
N LYS A 40 3.76 9.82 -7.77
CA LYS A 40 4.17 11.04 -7.10
C LYS A 40 3.70 11.02 -5.65
N ILE A 41 4.60 11.40 -4.76
CA ILE A 41 4.29 11.62 -3.34
C ILE A 41 3.46 12.90 -3.21
N GLY A 42 2.52 12.89 -2.27
CA GLY A 42 1.67 14.01 -1.90
C GLY A 42 2.42 15.24 -1.38
N ILE A 43 1.71 16.36 -1.29
CA ILE A 43 2.28 17.62 -0.79
C ILE A 43 2.39 17.55 0.75
N GLY A 44 3.58 17.83 1.29
CA GLY A 44 3.81 17.87 2.74
C GLY A 44 4.09 16.50 3.38
N GLN A 45 4.14 15.43 2.59
CA GLN A 45 4.49 14.09 3.08
C GLN A 45 6.02 13.90 3.19
N LEU A 46 6.44 12.98 4.06
CA LEU A 46 7.85 12.62 4.22
C LEU A 46 8.40 11.99 2.94
N LYS A 47 9.58 12.43 2.51
CA LYS A 47 10.25 11.92 1.30
C LYS A 47 11.04 10.64 1.53
N ARG A 48 11.28 10.28 2.79
CA ARG A 48 12.03 9.10 3.20
C ARG A 48 11.47 8.55 4.49
N ILE A 49 11.22 7.24 4.52
CA ILE A 49 10.76 6.51 5.69
C ILE A 49 11.70 5.31 5.89
N GLU A 50 12.12 5.11 7.15
CA GLU A 50 12.90 3.95 7.57
C GLU A 50 12.01 3.03 8.40
N ASN A 51 12.16 1.71 8.26
CA ASN A 51 11.32 0.68 8.86
C ASN A 51 9.84 0.93 8.59
N ALA A 52 9.49 0.95 7.31
CA ALA A 52 8.14 1.16 6.86
C ALA A 52 7.22 -0.01 7.24
N LYS A 53 6.11 0.32 7.91
CA LYS A 53 4.94 -0.54 8.06
C LYS A 53 3.93 -0.09 7.03
N ILE A 54 3.59 -1.00 6.12
CA ILE A 54 2.84 -0.72 4.91
C ILE A 54 1.44 -1.30 5.06
N LEU A 55 0.42 -0.48 4.85
CA LEU A 55 -0.94 -0.96 4.66
C LEU A 55 -1.32 -0.81 3.19
N VAL A 56 -1.66 -1.93 2.59
CA VAL A 56 -2.19 -2.00 1.23
C VAL A 56 -3.70 -2.14 1.33
N ALA A 57 -4.46 -1.21 0.74
CA ALA A 57 -5.91 -1.19 0.85
C ALA A 57 -6.61 -1.07 -0.51
N ASN A 58 -7.85 -1.57 -0.55
CA ASN A 58 -8.79 -1.39 -1.65
C ASN A 58 -10.12 -0.85 -1.11
N THR A 59 -10.05 0.27 -0.38
CA THR A 59 -11.20 0.84 0.31
C THR A 59 -11.42 2.28 -0.12
N SER A 60 -12.68 2.68 -0.19
CA SER A 60 -13.03 4.07 -0.48
C SER A 60 -12.79 4.93 0.75
N MET A 61 -11.94 5.94 0.63
CA MET A 61 -11.75 6.94 1.69
C MET A 61 -12.97 7.87 1.74
N ASP A 62 -13.52 8.25 0.59
CA ASP A 62 -14.72 9.08 0.47
C ASP A 62 -16.01 8.29 0.68
N THR A 63 -16.71 8.56 1.78
CA THR A 63 -18.07 8.02 2.02
C THR A 63 -19.17 8.78 1.26
N ASP A 64 -18.84 9.45 0.16
CA ASP A 64 -19.73 10.44 -0.47
C ASP A 64 -20.99 9.86 -1.10
N LYS A 65 -21.03 8.54 -1.31
CA LYS A 65 -22.22 7.83 -1.76
C LYS A 65 -22.56 6.73 -0.77
N VAL A 66 -23.49 7.01 0.14
CA VAL A 66 -24.31 5.96 0.72
C VAL A 66 -24.90 5.20 -0.48
N LYS A 67 -24.47 3.95 -0.71
CA LYS A 67 -24.86 3.12 -1.87
C LYS A 67 -26.34 2.68 -1.81
N ILE A 68 -27.22 3.51 -1.27
CA ILE A 68 -28.66 3.34 -1.38
C ILE A 68 -29.05 4.02 -2.69
N TYR A 69 -29.16 3.23 -3.75
CA TYR A 69 -29.71 3.64 -5.04
C TYR A 69 -31.01 4.43 -4.81
N GLY A 70 -31.01 5.75 -5.06
CA GLY A 70 -32.20 6.60 -4.98
C GLY A 70 -32.33 7.53 -3.76
N ALA A 71 -31.37 7.56 -2.83
CA ALA A 71 -31.41 8.49 -1.70
C ALA A 71 -31.01 9.92 -2.12
N HIS A 72 -31.98 10.73 -2.54
CA HIS A 72 -31.79 12.16 -2.73
C HIS A 72 -31.90 12.89 -1.38
N VAL A 73 -30.81 13.51 -0.94
CA VAL A 73 -30.82 14.37 0.25
C VAL A 73 -31.45 15.71 -0.14
N ARG A 74 -32.73 15.90 0.19
CA ARG A 74 -33.38 17.21 0.12
C ARG A 74 -33.05 18.00 1.37
N VAL A 75 -32.50 19.19 1.20
CA VAL A 75 -32.05 20.04 2.30
C VAL A 75 -32.92 21.29 2.38
N ASP A 76 -33.57 21.52 3.51
CA ASP A 76 -34.53 22.64 3.67
C ASP A 76 -33.86 23.97 4.03
N SER A 77 -32.58 23.97 4.42
CA SER A 77 -31.88 25.18 4.86
C SER A 77 -30.36 25.07 4.66
N MET A 78 -29.70 26.23 4.49
CA MET A 78 -28.24 26.32 4.36
C MET A 78 -27.51 25.78 5.61
N ALA A 79 -28.10 25.92 6.80
CA ALA A 79 -27.53 25.38 8.03
C ALA A 79 -27.43 23.84 8.01
N LYS A 80 -28.41 23.15 7.44
CA LYS A 80 -28.38 21.69 7.29
C LYS A 80 -27.31 21.25 6.27
N VAL A 81 -27.04 22.05 5.23
CA VAL A 81 -25.95 21.75 4.27
C VAL A 81 -24.60 21.75 4.98
N ALA A 82 -24.33 22.77 5.81
CA ALA A 82 -23.09 22.85 6.59
C ALA A 82 -22.94 21.67 7.57
N GLN A 83 -24.03 21.23 8.21
CA GLN A 83 -24.01 20.05 9.08
C GLN A 83 -23.70 18.76 8.31
N ILE A 84 -24.25 18.59 7.10
CA ILE A 84 -23.97 17.42 6.25
C ILE A 84 -22.49 17.41 5.83
N GLU A 85 -21.93 18.56 5.48
CA GLU A 85 -20.51 18.67 5.11
C GLU A 85 -19.60 18.36 6.30
N ALA A 86 -19.91 18.90 7.49
CA ALA A 86 -19.18 18.61 8.72
C ALA A 86 -19.23 17.12 9.07
N ALA A 87 -20.40 16.48 8.96
CA ALA A 87 -20.55 15.05 9.21
C ALA A 87 -19.76 14.18 8.21
N LYS A 88 -19.64 14.59 6.94
CA LYS A 88 -18.78 13.90 5.97
C LYS A 88 -17.30 14.01 6.33
N LYS A 89 -16.85 15.23 6.70
CA LYS A 89 -15.47 15.47 7.15
C LYS A 89 -15.13 14.66 8.40
N GLU A 90 -16.05 14.56 9.36
CA GLU A 90 -15.85 13.75 10.55
C GLU A 90 -15.67 12.27 10.22
N LYS A 91 -16.51 11.70 9.35
CA LYS A 91 -16.36 10.30 8.91
C LYS A 91 -15.03 10.01 8.23
N MET A 92 -14.52 10.96 7.45
CA MET A 92 -13.19 10.84 6.85
C MET A 92 -12.10 10.86 7.92
N ARG A 93 -12.22 11.76 8.92
CA ARG A 93 -11.28 11.82 10.05
C ARG A 93 -11.29 10.54 10.87
N GLU A 94 -12.46 10.00 11.19
CA GLU A 94 -12.60 8.72 11.92
C GLU A 94 -11.91 7.57 11.17
N LYS A 95 -12.02 7.52 9.84
CA LYS A 95 -11.32 6.51 9.03
C LYS A 95 -9.81 6.68 9.07
N VAL A 96 -9.30 7.90 8.94
CA VAL A 96 -7.87 8.16 9.05
C VAL A 96 -7.37 7.81 10.45
N GLN A 97 -8.15 8.09 11.50
CA GLN A 97 -7.81 7.72 12.86
C GLN A 97 -7.65 6.20 12.99
N LYS A 98 -8.55 5.41 12.39
CA LYS A 98 -8.38 3.95 12.36
C LYS A 98 -7.04 3.55 11.73
N ILE A 99 -6.65 4.15 10.61
CA ILE A 99 -5.34 3.92 9.95
C ILE A 99 -4.18 4.25 10.91
N VAL A 100 -4.28 5.36 11.66
CA VAL A 100 -3.30 5.75 12.66
C VAL A 100 -3.23 4.72 13.80
N ASP A 101 -4.36 4.19 14.25
CA ASP A 101 -4.43 3.21 15.35
C ASP A 101 -3.73 1.88 15.00
N HIS A 102 -3.63 1.52 13.71
CA HIS A 102 -2.81 0.39 13.25
C HIS A 102 -1.29 0.65 13.35
N GLY A 103 -0.87 1.89 13.59
CA GLY A 103 0.55 2.26 13.75
C GLY A 103 1.35 2.17 12.44
N ILE A 104 0.72 2.51 11.32
CA ILE A 104 1.28 2.46 9.96
C ILE A 104 2.02 3.76 9.64
N ASN A 105 3.06 3.70 8.80
CA ASN A 105 3.73 4.90 8.29
C ASN A 105 3.63 5.07 6.77
N TYR A 106 3.24 4.02 6.04
CA TYR A 106 3.04 4.04 4.59
C TYR A 106 1.71 3.41 4.22
N PHE A 107 0.81 4.19 3.62
CA PHE A 107 -0.53 3.78 3.22
C PHE A 107 -0.63 3.80 1.70
N VAL A 108 -1.01 2.67 1.09
CA VAL A 108 -1.22 2.56 -0.35
C VAL A 108 -2.65 2.14 -0.60
N ASN A 109 -3.37 2.92 -1.38
CA ASN A 109 -4.75 2.61 -1.75
C ASN A 109 -4.89 2.42 -3.26
N ARG A 110 -5.71 1.44 -3.64
CA ARG A 110 -6.17 1.28 -5.03
C ARG A 110 -7.04 2.43 -5.47
N GLN A 111 -7.89 2.90 -4.56
CA GLN A 111 -8.81 3.98 -4.85
C GLN A 111 -8.14 5.34 -4.63
N LEU A 112 -8.75 6.37 -5.21
CA LEU A 112 -8.33 7.77 -5.01
C LEU A 112 -8.46 8.15 -3.52
N ILE A 113 -7.61 9.07 -3.08
CA ILE A 113 -7.65 9.64 -1.73
C ILE A 113 -7.90 11.14 -1.89
N TYR A 114 -9.02 11.63 -1.36
CA TYR A 114 -9.30 13.06 -1.42
C TYR A 114 -8.32 13.88 -0.58
N ASN A 115 -8.02 15.10 -1.02
CA ASN A 115 -7.02 16.00 -0.43
C ASN A 115 -7.17 16.17 1.10
N PHE A 116 -8.40 16.19 1.60
CA PHE A 116 -8.65 16.32 3.04
C PHE A 116 -8.13 15.13 3.84
N SER A 117 -8.33 13.90 3.35
CA SER A 117 -7.80 12.70 4.01
C SER A 117 -6.29 12.62 3.88
N GLU A 118 -5.74 13.03 2.73
CA GLU A 118 -4.30 13.10 2.49
C GLU A 118 -3.61 14.09 3.44
N GLU A 119 -4.19 15.28 3.64
CA GLU A 119 -3.70 16.29 4.59
C GLU A 119 -3.71 15.75 6.02
N LEU A 120 -4.75 15.03 6.42
CA LEU A 120 -4.82 14.39 7.74
C LEU A 120 -3.73 13.32 7.91
N CYS A 121 -3.50 12.47 6.90
CA CYS A 121 -2.41 11.49 6.91
C CYS A 121 -1.04 12.18 7.02
N ALA A 122 -0.81 13.23 6.23
CA ALA A 122 0.43 14.00 6.24
C ALA A 122 0.66 14.68 7.60
N GLY A 123 -0.38 15.21 8.23
CA GLY A 123 -0.31 15.83 9.56
C GLY A 123 0.09 14.86 10.68
N VAL A 124 -0.17 13.56 10.51
CA VAL A 124 0.25 12.50 11.45
C VAL A 124 1.56 11.83 11.03
N GLY A 125 2.13 12.22 9.88
CA GLY A 125 3.39 11.66 9.36
C GLY A 125 3.23 10.34 8.60
N ILE A 126 2.02 10.01 8.15
CA ILE A 126 1.75 8.85 7.28
C ILE A 126 1.86 9.29 5.83
N LEU A 127 2.69 8.60 5.05
CA LEU A 127 2.78 8.80 3.62
C LEU A 127 1.67 8.00 2.93
N ALA A 128 0.77 8.70 2.24
CA ALA A 128 -0.34 8.10 1.51
C ALA A 128 -0.10 8.17 -0.01
N ILE A 129 -0.17 7.02 -0.68
CA ILE A 129 -0.20 6.90 -2.14
C ILE A 129 -1.62 6.51 -2.57
N GLU A 130 -2.14 7.27 -3.52
CA GLU A 130 -3.44 7.02 -4.13
C GLU A 130 -3.35 6.40 -5.52
N HIS A 131 -4.45 5.78 -5.95
CA HIS A 131 -4.63 5.28 -7.31
C HIS A 131 -3.47 4.39 -7.77
N ALA A 132 -3.01 3.50 -6.90
CA ALA A 132 -2.10 2.44 -7.32
C ALA A 132 -2.85 1.43 -8.19
N ASP A 133 -2.22 1.04 -9.30
CA ASP A 133 -2.80 0.11 -10.26
C ASP A 133 -3.01 -1.27 -9.63
N PHE A 134 -3.94 -2.05 -10.18
CA PHE A 134 -4.28 -3.37 -9.64
C PHE A 134 -3.05 -4.28 -9.54
N ASP A 135 -2.29 -4.40 -10.63
CA ASP A 135 -1.07 -5.20 -10.68
C ASP A 135 -0.01 -4.68 -9.69
N GLY A 136 0.12 -3.35 -9.56
CA GLY A 136 1.09 -2.74 -8.66
C GLY A 136 0.80 -3.02 -7.19
N ILE A 137 -0.48 -3.13 -6.81
CA ILE A 137 -0.91 -3.44 -5.45
C ILE A 137 -0.70 -4.91 -5.12
N GLU A 138 -1.01 -5.82 -6.04
CA GLU A 138 -0.76 -7.26 -5.85
C GLU A 138 0.73 -7.56 -5.75
N GLN A 139 1.55 -6.95 -6.62
CA GLN A 139 3.00 -7.06 -6.56
C GLN A 139 3.55 -6.47 -5.26
N LEU A 140 3.06 -5.29 -4.83
CA LEU A 140 3.48 -4.67 -3.58
C LEU A 140 3.15 -5.56 -2.37
N ALA A 141 1.95 -6.15 -2.33
CA ALA A 141 1.56 -7.08 -1.27
C ALA A 141 2.48 -8.31 -1.23
N LEU A 142 2.82 -8.88 -2.40
CA LEU A 142 3.71 -10.03 -2.52
C LEU A 142 5.15 -9.71 -2.08
N VAL A 143 5.66 -8.55 -2.49
CA VAL A 143 7.01 -8.07 -2.18
C VAL A 143 7.15 -7.72 -0.69
N THR A 144 6.15 -7.06 -0.11
CA THR A 144 6.19 -6.60 1.29
C THR A 144 5.67 -7.64 2.29
N GLY A 145 5.09 -8.74 1.80
CA GLY A 145 4.47 -9.81 2.61
C GLY A 145 3.14 -9.43 3.26
N GLY A 146 2.57 -8.26 2.92
CA GLY A 146 1.30 -7.75 3.42
C GLY A 146 0.10 -8.31 2.65
N GLU A 147 -1.11 -8.08 3.17
CA GLU A 147 -2.37 -8.44 2.52
C GLU A 147 -3.13 -7.19 2.04
N ILE A 148 -3.90 -7.33 0.96
CA ILE A 148 -4.75 -6.26 0.45
C ILE A 148 -6.01 -6.16 1.31
N ALA A 149 -6.03 -5.19 2.21
CA ALA A 149 -7.16 -4.95 3.10
C ALA A 149 -8.35 -4.34 2.36
N SER A 150 -9.50 -5.00 2.43
CA SER A 150 -10.78 -4.42 1.96
C SER A 150 -11.48 -3.59 3.04
N THR A 151 -11.20 -3.88 4.30
CA THR A 151 -11.58 -3.09 5.48
C THR A 151 -10.44 -3.07 6.48
N PHE A 152 -10.42 -2.05 7.34
CA PHE A 152 -9.42 -1.84 8.38
C PHE A 152 -10.07 -1.46 9.72
N ASP A 153 -11.30 -1.94 9.95
CA ASP A 153 -12.03 -1.72 11.21
C ASP A 153 -11.37 -2.41 12.40
N ASN A 154 -10.72 -3.56 12.16
CA ASN A 154 -10.04 -4.34 13.19
C ASN A 154 -8.54 -4.43 12.85
N PRO A 155 -7.63 -4.12 13.79
CA PRO A 155 -6.19 -4.22 13.58
C PRO A 155 -5.66 -5.64 13.48
N GLU A 156 -6.28 -6.59 14.16
CA GLU A 156 -5.82 -7.97 14.19
C GLU A 156 -6.15 -8.75 12.90
N SER A 157 -7.11 -8.27 12.11
CA SER A 157 -7.53 -8.93 10.88
C SER A 157 -6.72 -8.53 9.65
N VAL A 158 -5.76 -7.61 9.78
CA VAL A 158 -5.02 -7.07 8.65
C VAL A 158 -3.54 -7.39 8.79
N LYS A 159 -2.99 -8.10 7.80
CA LYS A 159 -1.57 -8.37 7.71
C LYS A 159 -0.85 -7.17 7.08
N LEU A 160 -0.09 -6.45 7.90
CA LEU A 160 0.72 -5.32 7.44
C LEU A 160 1.95 -5.82 6.68
N GLY A 161 2.33 -5.11 5.62
CA GLY A 161 3.59 -5.30 4.92
C GLY A 161 4.74 -4.61 5.65
N HIS A 162 5.95 -5.07 5.41
CA HIS A 162 7.16 -4.50 6.01
C HIS A 162 8.21 -4.18 4.94
N CYS A 163 8.87 -3.03 5.09
CA CYS A 163 9.98 -2.63 4.23
C CYS A 163 11.01 -1.84 5.04
N LYS A 164 12.31 -2.00 4.74
CA LYS A 164 13.38 -1.32 5.49
C LYS A 164 13.47 0.15 5.15
N LEU A 165 13.37 0.51 3.87
CA LEU A 165 13.54 1.89 3.43
C LEU A 165 12.65 2.20 2.23
N ILE A 166 11.92 3.31 2.35
CA ILE A 166 11.17 3.91 1.26
C ILE A 166 11.84 5.23 0.90
N ALA A 167 12.29 5.35 -0.34
CA ALA A 167 12.91 6.56 -0.87
C ALA A 167 11.92 7.42 -1.68
N GLN A 168 12.38 8.61 -2.06
CA GLN A 168 11.57 9.70 -2.63
C GLN A 168 10.82 9.35 -3.93
N ASP A 169 11.25 8.33 -4.66
CA ASP A 169 10.58 7.83 -5.88
C ASP A 169 9.66 6.63 -5.61
N ALA A 170 9.16 6.50 -4.37
CA ALA A 170 8.45 5.31 -3.88
C ALA A 170 9.19 4.00 -4.16
N LYS A 171 10.53 4.08 -4.24
CA LYS A 171 11.42 2.93 -4.32
C LYS A 171 11.45 2.28 -2.95
N LEU A 172 10.94 1.06 -2.89
CA LEU A 172 10.99 0.20 -1.71
C LEU A 172 12.28 -0.62 -1.79
N VAL A 173 13.19 -0.40 -0.85
CA VAL A 173 14.36 -1.23 -0.68
C VAL A 173 14.04 -2.28 0.39
N LEU A 174 13.89 -3.51 -0.05
CA LEU A 174 13.78 -4.66 0.84
C LEU A 174 15.17 -5.14 1.28
N GLU A 175 15.25 -5.73 2.46
CA GLU A 175 16.39 -6.55 2.86
C GLU A 175 15.99 -8.03 2.68
N GLU A 176 16.92 -8.91 2.31
CA GLU A 176 16.68 -10.36 2.30
C GLU A 176 16.15 -10.78 3.67
N GLN A 177 14.87 -11.16 3.75
CA GLN A 177 14.40 -11.97 4.85
C GLN A 177 14.97 -13.36 4.61
N ALA A 178 15.97 -13.75 5.39
CA ALA A 178 16.39 -15.14 5.49
C ALA A 178 15.17 -15.96 5.92
N ASP A 179 14.68 -16.78 4.99
CA ASP A 179 13.63 -17.76 5.21
C ASP A 179 14.14 -18.80 6.21
N GLU A 180 14.00 -18.52 7.50
CA GLU A 180 14.20 -19.51 8.56
C GLU A 180 12.83 -19.91 9.09
N GLN A 181 12.20 -20.89 8.43
CA GLN A 181 11.70 -22.13 9.05
C GLN A 181 10.89 -22.99 8.07
N ALA A 182 11.41 -24.19 7.79
CA ALA A 182 10.59 -25.40 7.71
C ALA A 182 11.40 -26.57 8.30
N GLY A 183 11.36 -26.70 9.63
CA GLY A 183 11.71 -27.93 10.31
C GLY A 183 10.60 -28.97 10.12
N GLY A 184 10.98 -30.19 9.74
CA GLY A 184 10.07 -31.33 9.57
C GLY A 184 10.87 -32.62 9.39
N GLU A 185 11.11 -33.28 10.51
CA GLU A 185 11.75 -34.59 10.66
C GLU A 185 11.02 -35.70 9.88
N ILE A 186 11.75 -36.53 9.11
CA ILE A 186 11.43 -37.95 8.90
C ILE A 186 12.69 -38.79 8.58
N ALA A 187 12.96 -39.70 9.52
CA ALA A 187 13.35 -41.10 9.35
C ALA A 187 14.55 -41.50 8.45
N SER A 188 15.60 -41.97 9.13
CA SER A 188 16.32 -43.22 8.90
C SER A 188 16.12 -43.95 7.57
N THR A 189 17.20 -44.12 6.80
CA THR A 189 17.61 -45.42 6.21
C THR A 189 19.10 -45.36 5.90
N SER A 190 19.86 -46.09 6.71
CA SER A 190 21.15 -46.68 6.36
C SER A 190 21.06 -47.45 5.05
N CYS A 191 22.02 -47.32 4.14
CA CYS A 191 22.63 -48.45 3.43
C CYS A 191 23.66 -47.97 2.38
N ILE A 192 24.90 -48.37 2.63
CA ILE A 192 26.00 -48.74 1.71
C ILE A 192 26.58 -47.64 0.81
#